data_AF-A0A7J9G1E2-F1
#
_entry.id   AF-A0A7J9G1E2-F1
#
_cell.length_a   1.000
_cell.length_b   1.000
_cell.length_c   1.000
_cell.angle_alpha   90.00
_cell.angle_beta   90.00
_cell.angle_gamma   90.00
#
_symmetry.space_group_name_H-M   'P 1'
#
loop_
_entity.id
_entity.type
_entity.pdbx_description
1 polymer ?
#
loop_
_entity_poly.entity_id
_entity_poly.type
_entity_poly.pdbx_seq_one_letter_code
_entity_poly.pdbx_strand_id
1 'polypeptide(L)'
;MEKQVLAVSRVMVAWQPIGISMGVYDMCLRYLKERKQFGAPLAAFQLNQQKLSLMLGDIQAMTLVGWRLCKLYDKGKMTPGHASLGKSWITLRARETVALGRELLGGNGILADFHVAKAFCDMEPIYTYEGTYDINSLVTGREITGFASFKAPEMSKHSRL
;
A
#
# COMPACT_ATOMS: atom_id res chain seq x y z
N MET A 1 -17.02 9.72 -19.88
CA MET A 1 -17.21 10.20 -18.50
C MET A 1 -16.68 9.23 -17.45
N GLU A 2 -17.09 7.95 -17.42
CA GLU A 2 -16.67 6.99 -16.36
C GLU A 2 -15.15 6.83 -16.16
N LYS A 3 -14.35 6.79 -17.24
CA LYS A 3 -12.88 6.62 -17.14
C LYS A 3 -12.18 7.78 -16.41
N GLN A 4 -12.76 8.97 -16.38
CA GLN A 4 -12.19 10.14 -15.69
C GLN A 4 -12.52 10.16 -14.19
N VAL A 5 -13.66 9.61 -13.78
CA VAL A 5 -14.09 9.60 -12.38
C VAL A 5 -13.18 8.69 -11.53
N LEU A 6 -12.86 7.50 -12.02
CA LEU A 6 -11.98 6.56 -11.32
C LEU A 6 -10.54 7.07 -11.20
N ALA A 7 -10.05 7.85 -12.17
CA ALA A 7 -8.70 8.40 -12.10
C ALA A 7 -8.53 9.37 -10.92
N VAL A 8 -9.56 10.17 -10.63
CA VAL A 8 -9.58 11.10 -9.48
C VAL A 8 -9.79 10.35 -8.17
N SER A 9 -10.74 9.40 -8.14
CA SER A 9 -11.00 8.55 -6.96
C SER A 9 -9.73 7.80 -6.52
N ARG A 10 -8.96 7.25 -7.46
CA ARG A 10 -7.70 6.54 -7.18
C ARG A 10 -6.62 7.38 -6.53
N VAL A 11 -6.56 8.68 -6.82
CA VAL A 11 -5.64 9.58 -6.11
C VAL A 11 -6.04 9.65 -4.64
N MET A 12 -7.33 9.86 -4.34
CA MET A 12 -7.82 9.91 -2.96
C MET A 12 -7.65 8.58 -2.22
N VAL A 13 -7.91 7.47 -2.92
CA VAL A 13 -7.74 6.12 -2.37
C VAL A 13 -6.29 5.81 -2.07
N ALA A 14 -5.33 6.31 -2.87
CA ALA A 14 -3.91 6.16 -2.60
C ALA A 14 -3.46 6.84 -1.29
N TRP A 15 -4.20 7.81 -0.75
CA TRP A 15 -3.89 8.44 0.54
C TRP A 15 -4.41 7.66 1.76
N GLN A 16 -5.40 6.76 1.60
CA GLN A 16 -5.90 5.96 2.72
C GLN A 16 -4.83 5.01 3.29
N PRO A 17 -4.10 4.21 2.47
CA PRO A 17 -3.04 3.36 2.97
C PRO A 17 -1.91 4.14 3.65
N ILE A 18 -1.59 5.34 3.17
CA ILE A 18 -0.57 6.21 3.77
C ILE A 18 -0.96 6.55 5.21
N GLY A 19 -2.18 7.04 5.42
CA GLY A 19 -2.68 7.40 6.75
C GLY A 19 -2.76 6.19 7.69
N ILE A 20 -3.20 5.03 7.18
CA ILE A 20 -3.25 3.78 7.96
C ILE A 20 -1.83 3.35 8.37
N SER A 21 -0.87 3.37 7.45
CA SER A 21 0.52 3.02 7.76
C SER A 21 1.15 3.97 8.79
N MET A 22 0.86 5.28 8.71
CA MET A 22 1.29 6.26 9.72
C MET A 22 0.73 5.92 11.11
N GLY A 23 -0.58 5.66 11.21
CA GLY A 23 -1.20 5.29 12.49
C GLY A 23 -0.66 3.98 13.08
N VAL A 24 -0.41 2.98 12.22
CA VAL A 24 0.21 1.71 12.65
C VAL A 24 1.64 1.94 13.15
N TYR A 25 2.44 2.74 12.45
CA TYR A 25 3.79 3.09 12.88
C TYR A 25 3.79 3.79 14.24
N ASP A 26 2.93 4.79 14.44
CA ASP A 26 2.83 5.53 15.71
C ASP A 26 2.49 4.60 16.87
N MET A 27 1.55 3.67 16.65
CA MET A 27 1.20 2.66 17.65
C MET A 27 2.38 1.73 17.95
N CYS A 28 3.08 1.25 16.92
CA CYS A 28 4.24 0.38 17.09
C CYS A 28 5.36 1.07 17.87
N LEU A 29 5.70 2.31 17.49
CA LEU A 29 6.76 3.06 18.15
C LEU A 29 6.45 3.31 19.64
N ARG A 30 5.20 3.67 19.95
CA ARG A 30 4.73 3.83 21.33
C ARG A 30 4.81 2.52 22.10
N TYR A 31 4.19 1.46 21.58
CA TYR A 31 4.13 0.15 22.21
C TYR A 31 5.52 -0.42 22.49
N LEU A 32 6.44 -0.32 21.53
CA LEU A 32 7.80 -0.86 21.69
C LEU A 32 8.64 -0.07 22.72
N LYS A 33 8.36 1.23 22.92
CA LYS A 33 9.01 2.03 23.98
C LYS A 33 8.46 1.71 25.36
N GLU A 34 7.16 1.38 25.47
CA GLU A 34 6.49 1.12 26.74
C GLU A 34 6.61 -0.34 27.20
N ARG A 35 6.45 -1.30 26.26
CA ARG A 35 6.48 -2.74 26.56
C ARG A 35 7.92 -3.19 26.80
N LYS A 36 8.15 -3.86 27.92
CA LYS A 36 9.45 -4.43 28.30
C LYS A 36 9.43 -5.96 28.25
N GLN A 37 10.51 -6.55 27.73
CA GLN A 37 10.82 -7.98 27.79
C GLN A 37 12.31 -8.15 27.97
N PHE A 38 12.73 -9.24 28.63
CA PHE A 38 14.14 -9.52 28.90
C PHE A 38 14.87 -8.34 29.58
N GLY A 39 14.18 -7.62 30.47
CA GLY A 39 14.74 -6.48 31.21
C GLY A 39 14.88 -5.16 30.43
N ALA A 40 14.50 -5.09 29.16
CA ALA A 40 14.62 -3.88 28.34
C ALA A 40 13.33 -3.54 27.57
N PRO A 41 13.10 -2.27 27.18
CA PRO A 41 12.07 -1.93 26.21
C PRO A 41 12.25 -2.70 24.90
N LEU A 42 11.15 -3.11 24.27
CA LEU A 42 11.20 -3.81 22.99
C LEU A 42 11.87 -2.96 21.88
N ALA A 43 11.84 -1.63 21.99
CA ALA A 43 12.53 -0.73 21.07
C ALA A 43 14.07 -0.82 21.16
N ALA A 44 14.64 -1.51 22.15
CA ALA A 44 16.10 -1.66 22.31
C ALA A 44 16.69 -2.81 21.45
N PHE A 45 15.86 -3.69 20.89
CA PHE A 45 16.33 -4.85 20.13
C PHE A 45 16.51 -4.49 18.64
N GLN A 46 17.64 -4.89 18.05
CA GLN A 46 18.02 -4.56 16.67
C GLN A 46 16.94 -4.92 15.63
N LEU A 47 16.33 -6.10 15.75
CA LEU A 47 15.29 -6.54 14.80
C LEU A 47 14.03 -5.69 14.88
N ASN A 48 13.67 -5.18 16.06
CA ASN A 48 12.52 -4.28 16.21
C ASN A 48 12.84 -2.89 15.63
N GLN A 49 14.06 -2.39 15.83
CA GLN A 49 14.51 -1.13 15.21
C GLN A 49 14.59 -1.22 13.68
N GLN A 50 15.07 -2.34 13.14
CA GLN A 50 15.12 -2.58 11.70
C GLN A 50 13.72 -2.49 11.09
N LYS A 51 12.72 -3.14 11.70
CA LYS A 51 11.33 -3.10 11.23
C LYS A 51 10.74 -1.70 11.31
N LEU A 52 10.95 -0.98 12.41
CA LEU A 52 10.54 0.43 12.52
C LEU A 52 11.19 1.29 11.44
N SER A 53 12.48 1.09 11.15
CA SER A 53 13.18 1.83 10.09
C SER A 53 12.60 1.53 8.70
N LEU A 54 12.28 0.27 8.40
CA LEU A 54 11.65 -0.14 7.14
C LEU A 54 10.27 0.51 6.99
N MET A 55 9.41 0.39 8.02
CA MET A 55 8.08 0.99 8.03
C MET A 55 8.14 2.51 7.80
N LEU A 56 9.06 3.21 8.49
CA LEU A 56 9.20 4.65 8.33
C LEU A 56 9.64 5.01 6.90
N GLY A 57 10.62 4.28 6.35
CA GLY A 57 11.08 4.47 4.97
C GLY A 57 9.95 4.29 3.95
N ASP A 58 9.13 3.24 4.11
CA ASP A 58 7.97 2.99 3.27
C ASP A 58 6.94 4.12 3.36
N ILE A 59 6.64 4.61 4.57
CA ILE A 59 5.72 5.74 4.77
C ILE A 59 6.22 6.99 4.05
N GLN A 60 7.51 7.31 4.16
CA GLN A 60 8.08 8.47 3.45
C GLN A 60 7.96 8.30 1.94
N ALA A 61 8.30 7.12 1.41
CA ALA A 61 8.23 6.85 -0.01
C ALA A 61 6.78 6.91 -0.55
N MET A 62 5.83 6.29 0.15
CA MET A 62 4.40 6.37 -0.20
C MET A 62 3.88 7.81 -0.17
N THR A 63 4.28 8.60 0.83
CA THR A 63 3.90 10.02 0.94
C THR A 63 4.40 10.83 -0.24
N LEU A 64 5.66 10.62 -0.66
CA LEU A 64 6.24 11.33 -1.81
C LEU A 64 5.58 10.94 -3.14
N VAL A 65 5.25 9.65 -3.31
CA VAL A 65 4.49 9.18 -4.48
C VAL A 65 3.09 9.79 -4.50
N GLY A 66 2.35 9.75 -3.38
CA GLY A 66 1.03 10.35 -3.24
C GLY A 66 1.04 11.85 -3.51
N TRP A 67 2.01 12.58 -2.95
CA TRP A 67 2.24 14.00 -3.23
C TRP A 67 2.48 14.27 -4.72
N ARG A 68 3.30 13.44 -5.37
CA ARG A 68 3.58 13.59 -6.81
C ARG A 68 2.32 13.41 -7.66
N LEU A 69 1.45 12.46 -7.31
CA LEU A 69 0.16 12.27 -7.99
C LEU A 69 -0.71 13.51 -7.87
N CYS A 70 -0.83 14.10 -6.68
CA CYS A 70 -1.56 15.35 -6.48
C CYS A 70 -0.99 16.47 -7.37
N LYS A 71 0.34 16.63 -7.42
CA LYS A 71 0.97 17.64 -8.29
C LYS A 71 0.80 17.40 -9.77
N LEU A 72 0.68 16.15 -10.22
CA LEU A 72 0.35 15.82 -11.61
C LEU A 72 -1.10 16.16 -11.91
N TYR A 73 -2.00 15.85 -10.98
CA TYR A 73 -3.43 16.16 -11.08
C TYR A 73 -3.69 17.66 -11.15
N ASP A 74 -3.14 18.43 -10.20
CA ASP A 74 -3.27 19.90 -10.15
C ASP A 74 -2.83 20.58 -11.44
N LYS A 75 -1.81 20.02 -12.11
CA LYS A 75 -1.26 20.53 -13.37
C LYS A 75 -2.00 20.05 -14.61
N GLY A 76 -3.04 19.22 -14.48
CA GLY A 76 -3.74 18.58 -15.59
C GLY A 76 -2.87 17.61 -16.40
N LYS A 77 -1.79 17.09 -15.81
CA LYS A 77 -0.80 16.20 -16.47
C LYS A 77 -0.89 14.75 -16.02
N MET A 78 -1.84 14.42 -15.14
CA MET A 78 -2.02 13.06 -14.67
C MET A 78 -2.69 12.19 -15.72
N THR A 79 -2.08 11.06 -16.02
CA THR A 79 -2.66 10.03 -16.89
C THR A 79 -3.34 8.95 -16.04
N PRO A 80 -4.21 8.11 -16.63
CA PRO A 80 -4.75 6.94 -15.93
C PRO A 80 -3.66 5.99 -15.42
N GLY A 81 -2.57 5.79 -16.16
CA GLY A 81 -1.42 4.99 -15.76
C GLY A 81 -0.70 5.54 -14.54
N HIS A 82 -0.51 6.86 -14.44
CA HIS A 82 0.02 7.49 -13.22
C HIS A 82 -0.84 7.17 -11.99
N ALA A 83 -2.16 7.38 -12.08
CA ALA A 83 -3.08 7.11 -10.97
C ALA A 83 -3.10 5.62 -10.60
N SER A 84 -3.10 4.73 -11.60
CA SER A 84 -3.08 3.28 -11.38
C SER A 84 -1.79 2.79 -10.73
N LEU A 85 -0.62 3.23 -11.21
CA LEU A 85 0.68 2.93 -10.60
C LEU A 85 0.73 3.41 -9.14
N GLY A 86 0.29 4.65 -8.90
CA GLY A 86 0.22 5.23 -7.58
C GLY A 86 -0.58 4.37 -6.61
N LYS A 87 -1.82 4.03 -6.98
CA LYS A 87 -2.70 3.18 -6.16
C LYS A 87 -2.09 1.80 -5.92
N SER A 88 -1.67 1.08 -6.97
CA SER A 88 -1.18 -0.30 -6.83
C SER A 88 0.09 -0.37 -6.01
N TRP A 89 1.06 0.51 -6.27
CA TRP A 89 2.33 0.52 -5.55
C TRP A 89 2.16 0.93 -4.07
N ILE A 90 1.40 1.99 -3.79
CA ILE A 90 1.18 2.46 -2.41
C ILE A 90 0.43 1.39 -1.60
N THR A 91 -0.63 0.80 -2.15
CA THR A 91 -1.38 -0.25 -1.42
C THR A 91 -0.54 -1.50 -1.17
N LEU A 92 0.34 -1.89 -2.09
CA LEU A 92 1.28 -2.99 -1.88
C LEU A 92 2.26 -2.70 -0.72
N ARG A 93 2.93 -1.55 -0.74
CA ARG A 93 3.87 -1.16 0.33
C ARG A 93 3.19 -0.98 1.68
N ALA A 94 1.98 -0.44 1.69
CA ALA A 94 1.20 -0.29 2.91
C ALA A 94 0.81 -1.65 3.51
N ARG A 95 0.43 -2.62 2.67
CA ARG A 95 0.12 -3.99 3.10
C ARG A 95 1.32 -4.65 3.81
N GLU A 96 2.51 -4.51 3.24
CA GLU A 96 3.76 -4.99 3.85
C GLU A 96 4.08 -4.23 5.16
N THR A 97 3.93 -2.90 5.16
CA THR A 97 4.16 -2.05 6.34
C THR A 97 3.25 -2.42 7.50
N VAL A 98 1.97 -2.65 7.23
CA VAL A 98 0.99 -3.01 8.27
C VAL A 98 1.22 -4.44 8.77
N ALA A 99 1.69 -5.35 7.92
CA ALA A 99 2.10 -6.69 8.34
C ALA A 99 3.27 -6.65 9.34
N LEU A 100 4.29 -5.81 9.08
CA LEU A 100 5.39 -5.55 10.03
C LEU A 100 4.87 -4.98 11.36
N GLY A 101 3.92 -4.05 11.31
CA GLY A 101 3.31 -3.50 12.51
C GLY A 101 2.59 -4.57 13.35
N ARG A 102 1.82 -5.45 12.69
CA ARG A 102 1.09 -6.54 13.36
C ARG A 102 2.03 -7.51 14.08
N GLU A 103 3.16 -7.87 13.49
CA GLU A 103 4.13 -8.73 14.17
C GLU A 103 4.87 -8.05 15.33
N LEU A 104 5.13 -6.74 15.25
CA LEU A 104 5.84 -5.99 16.30
C LEU A 104 5.06 -5.93 17.62
N LEU A 105 3.73 -6.02 17.57
CA LEU A 105 2.88 -6.10 18.77
C LEU A 105 2.69 -7.55 19.27
N GLY A 106 3.17 -8.57 18.53
CA GLY A 106 3.05 -9.97 18.90
C GLY A 106 1.60 -10.40 19.11
N GLY A 107 1.30 -11.02 20.26
CA GLY A 107 -0.07 -11.43 20.63
C GLY A 107 -1.07 -10.27 20.72
N ASN A 108 -0.61 -9.07 21.09
CA ASN A 108 -1.49 -7.89 21.11
C ASN A 108 -1.77 -7.35 19.70
N GLY A 109 -0.97 -7.75 18.71
CA GLY A 109 -1.13 -7.35 17.31
C GLY A 109 -2.33 -7.99 16.60
N ILE A 110 -3.01 -8.96 17.23
CA ILE A 110 -4.25 -9.58 16.73
C ILE A 110 -5.51 -9.06 17.44
N LEU A 111 -5.36 -8.15 18.40
CA LEU A 111 -6.46 -7.55 19.14
C LEU A 111 -6.85 -6.21 18.51
N ALA A 112 -8.16 -5.97 18.36
CA ALA A 112 -8.68 -4.74 17.78
C ALA A 112 -8.38 -3.50 18.65
N ASP A 113 -8.22 -3.67 19.96
CA ASP A 113 -7.96 -2.61 20.94
C ASP A 113 -6.66 -1.85 20.70
N PHE A 114 -5.67 -2.52 20.10
CA PHE A 114 -4.40 -1.88 19.71
C PHE A 114 -4.46 -1.26 18.31
N HIS A 115 -5.61 -1.29 17.64
CA HIS A 115 -5.88 -0.78 16.29
C HIS A 115 -5.06 -1.40 15.14
N VAL A 116 -3.92 -2.04 15.41
CA VAL A 116 -3.07 -2.66 14.39
C VAL A 116 -3.76 -3.86 13.72
N ALA A 117 -4.46 -4.70 14.49
CA ALA A 117 -5.24 -5.79 13.93
C ALA A 117 -6.35 -5.29 12.99
N LYS A 118 -7.04 -4.24 13.41
CA LYS A 118 -8.07 -3.57 12.61
C LYS A 118 -7.47 -3.00 11.31
N ALA A 119 -6.37 -2.25 11.41
CA ALA A 119 -5.65 -1.71 10.27
C ALA A 119 -5.16 -2.79 9.29
N PHE A 120 -4.69 -3.93 9.82
CA PHE A 120 -4.27 -5.08 9.01
C PHE A 120 -5.44 -5.64 8.19
N CYS A 121 -6.60 -5.83 8.81
CA CYS A 121 -7.81 -6.26 8.11
C CYS A 121 -8.32 -5.20 7.12
N ASP A 122 -8.33 -3.92 7.51
CA ASP A 122 -8.81 -2.80 6.68
C ASP A 122 -7.97 -2.64 5.40
N MET A 123 -6.70 -3.07 5.41
CA MET A 123 -5.81 -2.95 4.25
C MET A 123 -6.17 -3.86 3.07
N GLU A 124 -6.74 -5.04 3.34
CA GLU A 124 -7.08 -6.02 2.32
C GLU A 124 -8.20 -5.56 1.35
N PRO A 125 -9.34 -5.00 1.81
CA PRO A 125 -10.32 -4.44 0.89
C PRO A 125 -9.78 -3.19 0.16
N ILE A 126 -8.94 -2.37 0.81
CA ILE A 126 -8.34 -1.19 0.17
C ILE A 126 -7.40 -1.58 -0.98
N TYR A 127 -6.62 -2.64 -0.77
CA TYR A 127 -5.78 -3.24 -1.81
C TYR A 127 -6.61 -3.77 -2.99
N THR A 128 -7.85 -4.20 -2.74
CA THR A 128 -8.73 -4.86 -3.72
C THR A 128 -9.60 -3.90 -4.52
N TYR A 129 -10.32 -2.99 -3.85
CA TYR A 129 -11.28 -2.12 -4.51
C TYR A 129 -10.61 -1.05 -5.38
N GLU A 130 -11.39 -0.28 -6.16
CA GLU A 130 -10.86 0.76 -7.07
C GLU A 130 -9.87 0.20 -8.11
N GLY A 131 -10.08 -1.09 -8.44
CA GLY A 131 -9.22 -1.95 -9.25
C GLY A 131 -8.21 -2.70 -8.38
N THR A 132 -8.10 -4.00 -8.58
CA THR A 132 -7.08 -4.81 -7.89
C THR A 132 -5.67 -4.33 -8.22
N TYR A 133 -4.68 -4.77 -7.45
CA TYR A 133 -3.27 -4.53 -7.77
C TYR A 133 -2.92 -4.93 -9.20
N ASP A 134 -3.37 -6.11 -9.63
CA ASP A 134 -3.06 -6.65 -10.96
C ASP A 134 -3.70 -5.80 -12.06
N ILE A 135 -4.98 -5.43 -11.90
CA ILE A 135 -5.68 -4.61 -12.88
C ILE A 135 -5.03 -3.23 -13.02
N ASN A 136 -4.67 -2.59 -11.91
CA ASN A 136 -3.97 -1.30 -11.96
C ASN A 136 -2.58 -1.44 -12.60
N SER A 137 -1.85 -2.51 -12.28
CA SER A 137 -0.54 -2.78 -12.90
C SER A 137 -0.65 -2.97 -14.42
N LEU A 138 -1.69 -3.66 -14.90
CA LEU A 138 -1.96 -3.82 -16.33
C LEU A 138 -2.40 -2.51 -17.01
N VAL A 139 -3.11 -1.63 -16.31
CA VAL A 139 -3.43 -0.28 -16.82
C VAL A 139 -2.15 0.52 -17.06
N THR A 140 -1.24 0.51 -16.09
CA THR A 140 0.08 1.14 -16.23
C THR A 140 0.88 0.48 -17.36
N GLY A 141 0.93 -0.86 -17.39
CA GLY A 141 1.64 -1.64 -18.42
C GLY A 141 1.18 -1.29 -19.83
N ARG A 142 -0.14 -1.19 -20.06
CA ARG A 142 -0.67 -0.76 -21.36
C ARG A 142 -0.23 0.65 -21.73
N GLU A 143 -0.19 1.58 -20.78
CA GLU A 143 0.21 2.95 -21.06
C GLU A 143 1.69 3.07 -21.45
N ILE A 144 2.57 2.33 -20.77
CA ILE A 144 4.02 2.42 -21.00
C ILE A 144 4.50 1.57 -22.19
N THR A 145 3.76 0.53 -22.56
CA THR A 145 4.14 -0.37 -23.66
C THR A 145 3.34 -0.16 -24.94
N GLY A 146 2.15 0.44 -24.85
CA GLY A 146 1.19 0.52 -25.97
C GLY A 146 0.37 -0.76 -26.20
N PHE A 147 0.65 -1.86 -25.49
CA PHE A 147 -0.03 -3.15 -25.69
C PHE A 147 -0.98 -3.48 -24.54
N ALA A 148 -2.23 -3.80 -24.85
CA ALA A 148 -3.20 -4.26 -23.86
C ALA A 148 -2.98 -5.74 -23.50
N SER A 149 -2.98 -6.07 -22.21
CA SER A 149 -2.73 -7.45 -21.71
C SER A 149 -3.77 -7.87 -20.65
N PHE A 150 -5.05 -7.60 -20.91
CA PHE A 150 -6.15 -7.93 -19.98
C PHE A 150 -6.88 -9.22 -20.32
N LYS A 151 -6.93 -9.57 -21.60
CA LYS A 151 -7.61 -10.76 -22.09
C LYS A 151 -6.58 -11.86 -22.31
N ALA A 152 -7.01 -13.11 -22.13
CA ALA A 152 -6.22 -14.25 -22.58
C ALA A 152 -5.93 -14.12 -24.09
N PRO A 153 -4.79 -14.64 -24.58
CA PRO A 153 -4.55 -14.73 -26.00
C PRO A 153 -5.68 -15.51 -26.68
N GLU A 154 -6.09 -15.07 -27.87
CA GLU A 154 -7.01 -15.87 -28.68
C GLU A 154 -6.31 -17.17 -29.07
N MET A 155 -6.80 -18.30 -28.56
CA MET A 155 -6.30 -19.59 -28.99
C MET A 155 -6.69 -19.80 -30.45
N SER A 156 -5.71 -19.74 -31.35
CA SER A 156 -5.88 -20.24 -32.71
C SER A 156 -6.33 -21.70 -32.64
N LYS A 157 -7.39 -22.06 -33.37
CA LYS A 157 -7.86 -23.47 -33.52
C LYS A 157 -6.78 -24.41 -34.09
N HIS A 158 -5.61 -23.88 -34.47
CA HIS A 158 -4.48 -24.62 -35.02
C HIS A 158 -3.23 -24.61 -34.10
N SER A 159 -3.33 -24.11 -32.86
CA SER A 159 -2.24 -24.24 -31.90
C SER A 159 -2.10 -25.72 -31.52
N ARG A 160 -1.01 -26.36 -31.96
CA ARG A 160 -0.62 -27.74 -31.61
C ARG A 160 0.37 -27.80 -30.43
N LEU A 161 0.32 -26.80 -29.56
CA LEU A 161 0.88 -26.87 -28.22
C LEU A 161 -0.27 -27.09 -27.24
#